data_AF-A0A356J0Q6-F1
#
_entry.id   AF-A0A356J0Q6-F1
#
_cell.length_a   1.000
_cell.length_b   1.000
_cell.length_c   1.000
_cell.angle_alpha   90.00
_cell.angle_beta   90.00
_cell.angle_gamma   90.00
#
_symmetry.space_group_name_H-M   'P 1'
#
loop_
_entity.id
_entity.type
_entity.pdbx_description
1 polymer ?
#
loop_
_entity_poly.entity_id
_entity_poly.type
_entity_poly.pdbx_seq_one_letter_code
_entity_poly.pdbx_strand_id
1 'polypeptide(L)'
;MPSKQLAKNTYQKFLDDIAGIYDRALKDVHVAVEAILKAAYWKIGERVVEVEQDGHIRAQYGAHLLEQISSDMAKTNRKGFSARNLRNMRQVYTAFPIRQLTAELTWTHFVALSVIKDKEERQAYLKKAAGKKWTVEELKDVLLRDQVKTIPSGNGPVGRLPASPAGG
;
A
#
# COMPACT_ATOMS: atom_id res chain seq x y z
N MET A 1 33.02 -31.34 32.17
CA MET A 1 32.94 -29.89 32.45
C MET A 1 31.47 -29.51 32.54
N PRO A 2 30.93 -29.11 33.70
CA PRO A 2 29.53 -28.71 33.76
C PRO A 2 29.37 -27.37 33.06
N SER A 3 28.41 -27.33 32.12
CA SER A 3 27.98 -26.12 31.40
C SER A 3 27.56 -25.04 32.41
N LYS A 4 28.20 -23.87 32.39
CA LYS A 4 27.73 -22.70 33.15
C LYS A 4 26.45 -22.20 32.51
N GLN A 5 25.31 -22.52 33.11
CA GLN A 5 24.01 -22.05 32.67
C GLN A 5 23.82 -20.58 33.07
N LEU A 6 23.31 -19.75 32.15
CA LEU A 6 23.02 -18.34 32.41
C LEU A 6 21.93 -18.22 33.49
N ALA A 7 22.06 -17.23 34.37
CA ALA A 7 21.00 -16.87 35.30
C ALA A 7 19.71 -16.55 34.52
N LYS A 8 18.56 -17.05 35.01
CA LYS A 8 17.27 -16.98 34.30
C LYS A 8 16.91 -15.57 33.81
N ASN A 9 17.18 -14.54 34.62
CA ASN A 9 16.93 -13.13 34.26
C ASN A 9 17.85 -12.66 33.11
N THR A 10 19.14 -13.00 33.18
CA THR A 10 20.10 -12.69 32.11
C THR A 10 19.73 -13.36 30.79
N TYR A 11 19.28 -14.63 30.85
CA TYR A 11 18.82 -15.34 29.66
C TYR A 11 17.55 -14.73 29.07
N GLN A 12 16.58 -14.33 29.90
CA GLN A 12 15.36 -13.67 29.42
C GLN A 12 15.66 -12.34 28.73
N LYS A 13 16.50 -11.49 29.32
CA LYS A 13 16.92 -10.22 28.69
C LYS A 13 17.62 -10.46 27.34
N PHE A 14 18.47 -11.48 27.27
CA PHE A 14 19.12 -11.87 26.02
C PHE A 14 18.11 -12.32 24.95
N LEU A 15 17.07 -13.08 25.32
CA LEU A 15 15.99 -13.44 24.41
C LEU A 15 15.20 -12.21 23.94
N ASP A 16 14.88 -11.29 24.83
CA ASP A 16 14.17 -10.04 24.51
C ASP A 16 15.02 -9.17 23.57
N ASP A 17 16.34 -9.12 23.77
CA ASP A 17 17.27 -8.42 22.89
C ASP A 17 17.31 -9.05 21.49
N ILE A 18 17.37 -10.39 21.39
CA ILE A 18 17.32 -11.10 20.10
C ILE A 18 15.99 -10.81 19.39
N ALA A 19 14.87 -10.94 20.10
CA ALA A 19 13.54 -10.67 19.55
C ALA A 19 13.45 -9.23 19.05
N GLY A 20 13.91 -8.27 19.85
CA GLY A 20 13.93 -6.86 19.48
C GLY A 20 14.81 -6.55 18.26
N ILE A 21 15.97 -7.22 18.09
CA ILE A 21 16.80 -7.10 16.88
C ILE A 21 16.04 -7.60 15.66
N TYR A 22 15.40 -8.76 15.77
CA TYR A 22 14.66 -9.38 14.67
C TYR A 22 13.42 -8.55 14.28
N ASP A 23 12.66 -8.07 15.25
CA ASP A 23 11.47 -7.25 15.01
C ASP A 23 11.81 -5.92 14.32
N ARG A 24 12.93 -5.29 14.70
CA ARG A 24 13.44 -4.09 14.00
C ARG A 24 13.79 -4.41 12.55
N ALA A 25 14.50 -5.51 12.30
CA ALA A 25 14.85 -5.92 10.94
C ALA A 25 13.60 -6.20 10.09
N LEU A 26 12.59 -6.88 10.63
CA LEU A 26 11.32 -7.12 9.94
C LEU A 26 10.58 -5.81 9.62
N LYS A 27 10.59 -4.84 10.55
CA LYS A 27 9.99 -3.52 10.33
C LYS A 27 10.68 -2.78 9.18
N ASP A 28 12.01 -2.80 9.15
CA ASP A 28 12.79 -2.12 8.10
C ASP A 28 12.54 -2.75 6.73
N VAL A 29 12.48 -4.08 6.65
CA VAL A 29 12.09 -4.82 5.44
C VAL A 29 10.71 -4.38 4.97
N HIS A 30 9.73 -4.30 5.88
CA HIS A 30 8.38 -3.91 5.53
C HIS A 30 8.31 -2.49 4.94
N VAL A 31 8.97 -1.52 5.58
CA VAL A 31 9.03 -0.13 5.10
C VAL A 31 9.67 -0.04 3.72
N ALA A 32 10.78 -0.76 3.50
CA ALA A 32 11.47 -0.78 2.22
C ALA A 32 10.59 -1.37 1.11
N VAL A 33 9.95 -2.52 1.37
CA VAL A 33 9.06 -3.18 0.42
C VAL A 33 7.86 -2.30 0.09
N GLU A 34 7.23 -1.67 1.08
CA GLU A 34 6.10 -0.77 0.84
C GLU A 34 6.49 0.42 -0.05
N ALA A 35 7.64 1.04 0.20
CA ALA A 35 8.13 2.17 -0.60
C ALA A 35 8.37 1.77 -2.07
N ILE A 36 9.00 0.62 -2.29
CA ILE A 36 9.29 0.09 -3.63
C ILE A 36 7.99 -0.26 -4.36
N LEU A 37 7.09 -1.00 -3.71
CA LEU A 37 5.82 -1.42 -4.31
C LEU A 37 4.93 -0.23 -4.65
N LYS A 38 4.81 0.74 -3.75
CA LYS A 38 4.05 1.98 -3.99
C LYS A 38 4.58 2.74 -5.22
N ALA A 39 5.90 2.81 -5.39
CA ALA A 39 6.51 3.41 -6.57
C ALA A 39 6.22 2.63 -7.85
N ALA A 40 6.35 1.30 -7.80
CA ALA A 40 6.06 0.42 -8.93
C ALA A 40 4.60 0.53 -9.38
N TYR A 41 3.65 0.52 -8.43
CA TYR A 41 2.22 0.64 -8.73
C TYR A 41 1.82 1.99 -9.31
N TRP A 42 2.46 3.07 -8.87
CA TRP A 42 2.31 4.37 -9.50
C TRP A 42 2.82 4.37 -10.94
N LYS A 43 4.01 3.79 -11.20
CA LYS A 43 4.59 3.69 -12.56
C LYS A 43 3.75 2.79 -13.48
N ILE A 44 3.15 1.73 -12.95
CA ILE A 44 2.21 0.89 -13.70
C ILE A 44 0.95 1.70 -14.05
N GLY A 45 0.43 2.49 -13.10
CA GLY A 45 -0.70 3.39 -13.34
C GLY A 45 -0.43 4.41 -14.46
N GLU A 46 0.77 5.01 -14.46
CA GLU A 46 1.26 5.87 -15.54
C GLU A 46 1.21 5.14 -16.89
N ARG A 47 1.80 3.94 -16.95
CA ARG A 47 1.85 3.16 -18.19
C ARG A 47 0.46 2.79 -18.71
N VAL A 48 -0.47 2.47 -17.81
CA VAL A 48 -1.87 2.21 -18.17
C VAL A 48 -2.51 3.46 -18.79
N VAL A 49 -2.33 4.63 -18.17
CA VAL A 49 -2.92 5.88 -18.68
C VAL A 49 -2.31 6.29 -20.02
N GLU A 50 -0.99 6.16 -20.20
CA GLU A 50 -0.32 6.41 -21.48
C GLU A 50 -0.93 5.56 -22.60
N VAL A 51 -1.08 4.24 -22.38
CA VAL A 51 -1.66 3.33 -23.39
C VAL A 51 -3.12 3.68 -23.70
N GLU A 52 -3.91 4.05 -22.68
CA GLU A 52 -5.29 4.49 -22.88
C GLU A 52 -5.38 5.80 -23.69
N GLN A 53 -4.43 6.73 -23.50
CA GLN A 53 -4.37 8.03 -24.17
C GLN A 53 -3.82 7.95 -25.60
N ASP A 54 -2.69 7.26 -25.79
CA ASP A 54 -1.98 7.12 -27.07
C ASP A 54 -2.76 6.26 -28.08
N GLY A 55 -3.63 5.36 -27.60
CA GLY A 55 -4.40 4.45 -28.46
C GLY A 55 -5.76 4.98 -28.93
N HIS A 56 -6.15 6.23 -28.63
CA HIS A 56 -7.53 6.74 -28.85
C HIS A 56 -8.63 5.82 -28.31
N ILE A 57 -8.33 5.15 -27.19
CA ILE A 57 -9.16 4.08 -26.66
C ILE A 57 -10.31 4.72 -25.86
N ARG A 58 -11.53 4.72 -26.43
CA ARG A 58 -12.74 5.14 -25.70
C ARG A 58 -12.89 4.32 -24.40
N ALA A 59 -13.47 4.93 -23.37
CA ALA A 59 -13.60 4.39 -22.01
C ALA A 59 -14.10 2.92 -21.89
N GLN A 60 -14.87 2.42 -22.86
CA GLN A 60 -15.31 1.02 -22.91
C GLN A 60 -14.16 0.01 -23.09
N TYR A 61 -13.14 0.35 -23.87
CA TYR A 61 -12.02 -0.56 -24.12
C TYR A 61 -10.97 -0.49 -23.00
N GLY A 62 -10.88 0.61 -22.25
CA GLY A 62 -10.03 0.69 -21.05
C GLY A 62 -10.43 -0.32 -19.96
N ALA A 63 -11.73 -0.62 -19.78
CA ALA A 63 -12.16 -1.66 -18.85
C ALA A 63 -11.72 -3.06 -19.31
N HIS A 64 -11.85 -3.35 -20.62
CA HIS A 64 -11.42 -4.61 -21.22
C HIS A 64 -9.89 -4.80 -21.13
N LEU A 65 -9.12 -3.72 -21.32
CA LEU A 65 -7.66 -3.73 -21.19
C LEU A 65 -7.21 -4.19 -19.80
N LEU A 66 -7.82 -3.69 -18.73
CA LEU A 66 -7.43 -4.08 -17.36
C LEU A 66 -7.80 -5.53 -17.03
N GLU A 67 -8.92 -6.03 -17.56
CA GLU A 67 -9.30 -7.45 -17.47
C GLU A 67 -8.29 -8.33 -18.23
N GLN A 68 -7.88 -7.93 -19.44
CA GLN A 68 -6.87 -8.63 -20.23
C GLN A 68 -5.52 -8.66 -19.51
N ILE A 69 -5.02 -7.52 -19.03
CA ILE A 69 -3.76 -7.45 -18.27
C ILE A 69 -3.86 -8.34 -17.03
N SER A 70 -4.98 -8.32 -16.31
CA SER A 70 -5.19 -9.20 -15.15
C SER A 70 -5.09 -10.68 -15.51
N SER A 71 -5.72 -11.09 -16.61
CA SER A 71 -5.71 -12.47 -17.10
C SER A 71 -4.30 -12.90 -17.54
N ASP A 72 -3.60 -12.06 -18.29
CA ASP A 72 -2.26 -12.37 -18.78
C ASP A 72 -1.22 -12.38 -17.66
N MET A 73 -1.30 -11.46 -16.71
CA MET A 73 -0.40 -11.44 -15.55
C MET A 73 -0.65 -12.64 -14.63
N ALA A 74 -1.88 -13.14 -14.50
CA ALA A 74 -2.18 -14.35 -13.75
C ALA A 74 -1.43 -15.58 -14.31
N LYS A 75 -1.28 -15.66 -15.65
CA LYS A 75 -0.50 -16.74 -16.30
C LYS A 75 1.00 -16.69 -15.96
N THR A 76 1.52 -15.52 -15.59
CA THR A 76 2.94 -15.34 -15.21
C THR A 76 3.24 -15.67 -13.75
N ASN A 77 2.26 -16.19 -12.99
CA ASN A 77 2.34 -16.46 -11.55
C ASN A 77 2.75 -15.23 -10.70
N ARG A 78 2.49 -14.02 -11.21
CA ARG A 78 2.75 -12.77 -10.49
C ARG A 78 1.51 -12.34 -9.72
N LYS A 79 1.65 -12.19 -8.40
CA LYS A 79 0.58 -11.71 -7.51
C LYS A 79 0.43 -10.20 -7.59
N GLY A 80 -0.75 -9.69 -7.25
CA GLY A 80 -1.03 -8.25 -7.14
C GLY A 80 -1.52 -7.59 -8.42
N PHE A 81 -1.84 -8.33 -9.47
CA PHE A 81 -2.32 -7.79 -10.76
C PHE A 81 -3.79 -8.10 -11.03
N SER A 82 -4.64 -8.11 -10.00
CA SER A 82 -6.08 -8.22 -10.23
C SER A 82 -6.60 -7.00 -10.99
N ALA A 83 -7.64 -7.16 -11.81
CA ALA A 83 -8.28 -6.06 -12.53
C ALA A 83 -8.65 -4.89 -11.60
N ARG A 84 -9.06 -5.18 -10.36
CA ARG A 84 -9.30 -4.17 -9.33
C ARG A 84 -8.03 -3.41 -8.92
N ASN A 85 -6.92 -4.11 -8.69
CA ASN A 85 -5.68 -3.42 -8.32
C ASN A 85 -5.13 -2.59 -9.48
N LEU A 86 -5.27 -3.06 -10.72
CA LEU A 86 -4.91 -2.29 -11.92
C LEU A 86 -5.77 -1.02 -12.06
N ARG A 87 -7.09 -1.10 -11.78
CA ARG A 87 -7.95 0.09 -11.69
C ARG A 87 -7.48 1.07 -10.62
N ASN A 88 -7.08 0.58 -9.44
CA ASN A 88 -6.53 1.41 -8.38
C ASN A 88 -5.21 2.08 -8.81
N MET A 89 -4.32 1.34 -9.49
CA MET A 89 -3.05 1.88 -10.00
C MET A 89 -3.30 3.04 -10.96
N ARG A 90 -4.19 2.83 -11.93
CA ARG A 90 -4.64 3.87 -12.87
C ARG A 90 -5.21 5.08 -12.12
N GLN A 91 -6.17 4.86 -11.21
CA GLN A 91 -6.85 5.92 -10.48
C GLN A 91 -5.88 6.75 -9.61
N VAL A 92 -4.94 6.09 -8.93
CA VAL A 92 -3.92 6.76 -8.11
C VAL A 92 -3.02 7.62 -8.99
N TYR A 93 -2.55 7.11 -10.13
CA TYR A 93 -1.76 7.92 -11.05
C TYR A 93 -2.54 9.14 -11.55
N THR A 94 -3.79 8.97 -11.98
CA THR A 94 -4.65 10.08 -12.42
C THR A 94 -4.83 11.14 -11.32
N ALA A 95 -4.98 10.73 -10.06
CA ALA A 95 -5.14 11.64 -8.92
C ALA A 95 -3.82 12.31 -8.48
N PHE A 96 -2.69 11.65 -8.70
CA PHE A 96 -1.35 12.09 -8.29
C PHE A 96 -0.35 12.00 -9.45
N PRO A 97 -0.53 12.77 -10.55
CA PRO A 97 0.27 12.62 -11.77
C PRO A 97 1.71 13.12 -11.61
N ILE A 98 1.97 13.97 -10.62
CA ILE A 98 3.32 14.27 -10.14
C ILE A 98 3.51 13.39 -8.91
N ARG A 99 4.59 12.59 -8.91
CA ARG A 99 4.87 11.61 -7.86
C ARG A 99 4.98 12.27 -6.48
N GLN A 100 3.88 12.23 -5.72
CA GLN A 100 3.73 12.81 -4.38
C GLN A 100 3.64 11.72 -3.29
N LEU A 101 4.27 10.58 -3.55
CA LEU A 101 4.21 9.40 -2.69
C LEU A 101 5.07 9.60 -1.43
N THR A 102 4.50 10.21 -0.38
CA THR A 102 5.21 10.45 0.89
C THR A 102 5.42 9.15 1.67
N ALA A 103 6.45 9.07 2.51
CA ALA A 103 6.82 7.85 3.24
C ALA A 103 5.80 7.49 4.34
N GLU A 104 5.10 8.47 4.88
CA GLU A 104 4.14 8.35 5.98
C GLU A 104 2.85 7.64 5.54
N LEU A 105 2.55 7.65 4.24
CA LEU A 105 1.33 7.10 3.69
C LEU A 105 1.60 5.80 2.91
N THR A 106 0.82 4.78 3.24
CA THR A 106 0.82 3.48 2.53
C THR A 106 0.04 3.57 1.21
N TRP A 107 0.17 2.58 0.32
CA TRP A 107 -0.58 2.52 -0.93
C TRP A 107 -2.10 2.68 -0.73
N THR A 108 -2.64 2.06 0.33
CA THR A 108 -4.08 2.12 0.62
C THR A 108 -4.56 3.53 0.98
N HIS A 109 -3.71 4.36 1.60
CA HIS A 109 -4.02 5.78 1.80
C HIS A 109 -4.17 6.50 0.46
N PHE A 110 -3.25 6.28 -0.49
CA PHE A 110 -3.34 6.89 -1.82
C PHE A 110 -4.58 6.43 -2.59
N VAL A 111 -4.97 5.15 -2.47
CA VAL A 111 -6.22 4.65 -3.05
C VAL A 111 -7.44 5.32 -2.41
N ALA A 112 -7.45 5.50 -1.09
CA ALA A 112 -8.55 6.18 -0.40
C ALA A 112 -8.63 7.67 -0.81
N LEU A 113 -7.50 8.35 -0.94
CA LEU A 113 -7.45 9.77 -1.33
C LEU A 113 -7.75 9.98 -2.82
N SER A 114 -7.49 9.00 -3.69
CA SER A 114 -7.70 9.14 -5.15
C SER A 114 -9.17 9.17 -5.56
N VAL A 115 -10.11 8.91 -4.65
CA VAL A 115 -11.55 9.08 -4.89
C VAL A 115 -11.98 10.55 -4.83
N ILE A 116 -11.20 11.40 -4.16
CA ILE A 116 -11.47 12.83 -4.00
C ILE A 116 -11.15 13.52 -5.32
N LYS A 117 -12.19 14.01 -6.02
CA LYS A 117 -12.05 14.65 -7.33
C LYS A 117 -11.36 16.01 -7.22
N ASP A 118 -11.79 16.82 -6.26
CA ASP A 118 -11.22 18.14 -6.04
C ASP A 118 -9.75 18.03 -5.62
N LYS A 119 -8.89 18.75 -6.33
CA LYS A 119 -7.44 18.66 -6.13
C LYS A 119 -7.03 19.29 -4.80
N GLU A 120 -7.62 20.41 -4.42
CA GLU A 120 -7.24 21.16 -3.22
C GLU A 120 -7.69 20.41 -1.97
N GLU A 121 -8.91 19.88 -1.99
CA GLU A 121 -9.46 19.01 -0.95
C GLU A 121 -8.59 17.75 -0.77
N ARG A 122 -8.25 17.06 -1.87
CA ARG A 122 -7.37 15.88 -1.84
C ARG A 122 -6.02 16.19 -1.21
N GLN A 123 -5.42 17.34 -1.56
CA GLN A 123 -4.14 17.78 -0.99
C GLN A 123 -4.25 18.14 0.50
N ALA A 124 -5.37 18.74 0.92
CA ALA A 124 -5.61 19.04 2.31
C ALA A 124 -5.67 17.75 3.16
N TYR A 125 -6.41 16.73 2.71
CA TYR A 125 -6.46 15.45 3.41
C TYR A 125 -5.13 14.70 3.37
N LEU A 126 -4.39 14.74 2.25
CA LEU A 126 -3.05 14.15 2.16
C LEU A 126 -2.12 14.74 3.23
N LYS A 127 -2.07 16.07 3.35
CA LYS A 127 -1.24 16.77 4.35
C LYS A 127 -1.70 16.46 5.78
N LYS A 128 -3.01 16.45 6.03
CA LYS A 128 -3.57 16.11 7.35
C LYS A 128 -3.23 14.67 7.74
N ALA A 129 -3.43 13.71 6.84
CA ALA A 129 -3.17 12.30 7.09
C ALA A 129 -1.68 12.05 7.37
N ALA A 130 -0.78 12.62 6.55
CA ALA A 130 0.66 12.49 6.75
C ALA A 130 1.13 13.17 8.05
N GLY A 131 0.68 14.41 8.29
CA GLY A 131 1.10 15.18 9.46
C GLY A 131 0.60 14.61 10.79
N LYS A 132 -0.62 14.07 10.82
CA LYS A 132 -1.21 13.43 12.01
C LYS A 132 -0.91 11.94 12.12
N LYS A 133 -0.22 11.36 11.13
CA LYS A 133 0.06 9.91 11.03
C LYS A 133 -1.22 9.08 11.14
N TRP A 134 -2.27 9.50 10.45
CA TRP A 134 -3.52 8.74 10.43
C TRP A 134 -3.28 7.34 9.88
N THR A 135 -3.92 6.37 10.52
CA THR A 135 -4.11 5.04 9.97
C THR A 135 -5.08 5.10 8.78
N VAL A 136 -5.08 4.04 7.97
CA VAL A 136 -6.02 3.91 6.85
C VAL A 136 -7.47 4.01 7.33
N GLU A 137 -7.75 3.48 8.52
CA GLU A 137 -9.11 3.46 9.08
C GLU A 137 -9.53 4.85 9.53
N GLU A 138 -8.69 5.56 10.29
CA GLU A 138 -8.95 6.94 10.69
C GLU A 138 -9.17 7.86 9.47
N LEU A 139 -8.37 7.69 8.41
CA LEU A 139 -8.59 8.43 7.16
C LEU A 139 -9.98 8.13 6.58
N LYS A 140 -10.38 6.87 6.47
CA LYS A 140 -11.69 6.50 5.93
C LYS A 140 -12.83 7.05 6.78
N ASP A 141 -12.71 6.96 8.10
CA ASP A 141 -13.72 7.46 9.03
C ASP A 141 -13.93 8.97 8.86
N VAL A 142 -12.83 9.73 8.73
CA VAL A 142 -12.89 11.16 8.45
C VAL A 142 -13.54 11.43 7.09
N LEU A 143 -13.15 10.72 6.04
CA LEU A 143 -13.73 10.90 4.70
C LEU A 143 -15.23 10.57 4.67
N LEU A 144 -15.66 9.53 5.38
CA LEU A 144 -17.06 9.15 5.53
C LEU A 144 -17.86 10.23 6.28
N ARG A 145 -17.32 10.73 7.39
CA ARG A 145 -17.92 11.82 8.17
C ARG A 145 -18.09 13.08 7.34
N ASP A 146 -17.09 13.42 6.53
CA ASP A 146 -17.09 14.61 5.69
C ASP A 146 -17.89 14.40 4.38
N GLN A 147 -18.65 13.29 4.28
CA GLN A 147 -19.54 12.92 3.16
C GLN A 147 -18.83 12.81 1.81
N VAL A 148 -17.51 12.59 1.82
CA VAL A 148 -16.77 12.23 0.62
C VAL A 148 -17.21 10.81 0.26
N LYS A 149 -17.89 10.63 -0.89
CA LYS A 149 -18.32 9.29 -1.36
C LYS A 149 -17.10 8.36 -1.45
N THR A 150 -16.95 7.47 -0.49
CA THR A 150 -15.93 6.39 -0.47
C THR A 150 -16.62 5.04 -0.71
N ILE A 151 -15.88 4.03 -1.21
CA ILE A 151 -16.04 2.54 -1.11
C ILE A 151 -15.54 1.86 -2.43
N PRO A 152 -14.94 0.64 -2.41
CA PRO A 152 -14.72 -0.26 -1.26
C PRO A 152 -13.26 -0.42 -0.84
N SER A 153 -13.12 -0.66 0.46
CA SER A 153 -12.03 -1.41 1.09
C SER A 153 -11.71 -2.69 0.32
N GLY A 154 -10.43 -3.01 0.13
CA GLY A 154 -10.04 -4.28 -0.46
C GLY A 154 -8.54 -4.39 -0.66
N ASN A 155 -7.91 -5.05 0.31
CA ASN A 155 -6.53 -5.54 0.38
C ASN A 155 -5.49 -4.70 -0.36
N GLY A 156 -4.68 -4.01 0.45
CA GLY A 156 -3.38 -3.52 0.02
C GLY A 156 -2.62 -4.62 -0.75
N PRO A 157 -1.82 -4.23 -1.72
CA PRO A 157 -1.12 -5.15 -2.58
C PRO A 157 -0.17 -6.01 -1.74
N VAL A 158 -0.30 -7.32 -1.93
CA VAL A 158 0.50 -8.39 -1.33
C VAL A 158 0.12 -8.63 0.13
N GLY A 159 -0.28 -9.88 0.42
CA GLY A 159 -0.73 -10.30 1.73
C GLY A 159 0.23 -9.83 2.82
N ARG A 160 -0.34 -9.42 3.96
CA ARG A 160 0.39 -9.27 5.22
C ARG A 160 1.51 -10.31 5.23
N LEU A 161 2.77 -9.86 5.24
CA LEU A 161 3.85 -10.70 5.74
C LEU A 161 3.33 -11.30 7.05
N PRO A 162 3.52 -12.61 7.28
CA PRO A 162 2.94 -13.27 8.44
C PRO A 162 3.21 -12.40 9.66
N ALA A 163 2.13 -12.05 10.37
CA ALA A 163 2.28 -11.42 11.66
C ALA A 163 3.26 -12.27 12.45
N SER A 164 4.30 -11.64 13.01
CA SER A 164 5.09 -12.28 14.07
C SER A 164 4.08 -12.89 15.04
N PRO A 165 4.22 -14.16 15.43
CA PRO A 165 3.28 -14.76 16.35
C PRO A 165 3.25 -13.87 17.58
N ALA A 166 2.05 -13.44 17.97
CA ALA A 166 1.85 -12.83 19.28
C ALA A 166 2.38 -13.84 20.30
N GLY A 167 3.58 -13.57 20.83
CA GLY A 167 4.09 -14.23 22.02
C GLY A 167 3.16 -13.88 23.17
N GLY A 168 2.70 -14.91 23.88
CA GLY A 168 1.80 -14.80 25.03
C GLY A 168 2.38 -14.07 26.23
#